data_AF-A0A7C3GRT0-F1
#
_entry.id   AF-A0A7C3GRT0-F1
#
_cell.length_a   1.000
_cell.length_b   1.000
_cell.length_c   1.000
_cell.angle_alpha   90.00
_cell.angle_beta   90.00
_cell.angle_gamma   90.00
#
_symmetry.space_group_name_H-M   'P 1'
#
loop_
_entity.id
_entity.type
_entity.pdbx_description
1 polymer ?
#
loop_
_entity_poly.entity_id
_entity_poly.type
_entity_poly.pdbx_seq_one_letter_code
_entity_poly.pdbx_strand_id
1 'polypeptide(L)'
;MQINGPGSIPSSQPVTAPQRTHSAEAGPRRPHFLEADQLDISREADMLSRARETTAGESTEIRQDKVNDIRAQLDAGTYETPEKLDAAVNRLLDELA
;
A
#
# COMPACT_ATOMS: atom_id res chain seq x y z
N MET A 1 16.38 35.09 -48.16
CA MET A 1 16.17 33.99 -47.21
C MET A 1 17.24 34.11 -46.13
N GLN A 2 16.85 34.51 -44.93
CA GLN A 2 17.74 34.59 -43.77
C GLN A 2 17.75 33.22 -43.06
N ILE A 3 18.93 32.65 -42.85
CA ILE A 3 19.13 31.42 -42.09
C ILE A 3 19.71 31.82 -40.74
N ASN A 4 18.93 31.71 -39.67
CA ASN A 4 19.40 31.91 -38.31
C ASN A 4 20.14 30.63 -37.85
N GLY A 5 21.43 30.77 -37.51
CA GLY A 5 22.22 29.66 -36.98
C GLY A 5 21.72 29.20 -35.60
N PRO A 6 21.95 27.93 -35.21
CA PRO A 6 21.47 27.39 -33.95
C PRO A 6 22.05 28.16 -32.75
N GLY A 7 21.15 28.57 -31.85
CA GLY A 7 21.44 29.41 -30.69
C GLY A 7 22.41 28.78 -29.69
N SER A 8 23.03 29.65 -28.90
CA SER A 8 24.00 29.31 -27.86
C SER A 8 23.47 28.28 -26.87
N ILE A 9 24.21 27.18 -26.72
CA ILE A 9 23.95 26.15 -25.72
C ILE A 9 24.33 26.74 -24.35
N PRO A 10 23.51 26.59 -23.29
CA PRO A 10 23.91 27.01 -21.95
C PRO A 10 25.15 26.24 -21.49
N SER A 11 26.21 26.95 -21.13
CA SER A 11 27.42 26.38 -20.55
C SER A 11 27.12 25.74 -19.20
N SER A 12 27.72 24.57 -18.93
CA SER A 12 27.64 23.90 -17.63
C SER A 12 28.22 24.78 -16.52
N GLN A 13 27.42 25.07 -15.49
CA GLN A 13 27.92 25.69 -14.27
C GLN A 13 28.71 24.66 -13.45
N PRO A 14 29.89 25.03 -12.91
CA PRO A 14 30.62 24.15 -12.00
C PRO A 14 29.86 23.98 -10.68
N VAL A 15 29.79 22.74 -10.21
CA VAL A 15 29.22 22.38 -8.91
C VAL A 15 30.17 22.86 -7.81
N THR A 16 29.70 23.78 -6.97
CA THR A 16 30.43 24.23 -5.77
C THR A 16 30.52 23.09 -4.76
N ALA A 17 31.75 22.77 -4.33
CA ALA A 17 32.02 21.78 -3.29
C ALA A 17 31.40 22.21 -1.94
N PRO A 18 30.92 21.27 -1.11
CA PRO A 18 30.24 21.61 0.14
C PRO A 18 31.21 22.24 1.14
N GLN A 19 30.83 23.41 1.66
CA GLN A 19 31.55 24.05 2.75
C GLN A 19 31.37 23.22 4.03
N ARG A 20 32.42 22.54 4.47
CA ARG A 20 32.52 22.06 5.85
C ARG A 20 32.82 23.25 6.72
N THR A 21 31.83 23.72 7.44
CA THR A 21 32.03 24.63 8.57
C THR A 21 31.03 24.32 9.67
N HIS A 22 31.59 23.90 10.80
CA HIS A 22 31.13 24.10 12.16
C HIS A 22 29.85 23.40 12.66
N SER A 23 30.03 22.66 13.75
CA SER A 23 28.97 22.20 14.63
C SER A 23 28.09 23.38 15.07
N ALA A 24 26.86 23.39 14.57
CA ALA A 24 25.79 24.24 15.08
C ALA A 24 24.56 23.35 15.28
N GLU A 25 24.25 23.16 16.56
CA GLU A 25 22.91 23.01 17.15
C GLU A 25 21.97 21.93 16.58
N ALA A 26 21.51 21.04 17.45
CA ALA A 26 20.48 20.06 17.16
C ALA A 26 19.13 20.77 16.90
N GLY A 27 18.94 21.23 15.66
CA GLY A 27 17.64 21.63 15.14
C GLY A 27 16.67 20.44 15.15
N PRO A 28 15.35 20.70 15.16
CA PRO A 28 14.35 19.65 15.25
C PRO A 28 14.57 18.63 14.14
N ARG A 29 14.82 17.37 14.55
CA ARG A 29 14.98 16.23 13.66
C ARG A 29 13.69 16.09 12.87
N ARG A 30 13.69 16.55 11.61
CA ARG A 30 12.59 16.30 10.68
C ARG A 30 12.37 14.78 10.66
N PRO A 31 11.12 14.30 10.79
CA PRO A 31 10.86 12.89 10.57
C PRO A 31 11.39 12.56 9.17
N HIS A 32 12.38 11.68 9.12
CA HIS A 32 12.73 11.00 7.89
C HIS A 32 11.56 10.09 7.58
N PHE A 33 10.53 10.63 6.92
CA PHE A 33 9.64 9.77 6.17
C PHE A 33 10.54 9.05 5.18
N LEU A 34 10.67 7.73 5.36
CA LEU A 34 11.19 6.86 4.32
C LEU A 34 10.42 7.24 3.06
N GLU A 35 11.14 7.58 2.00
CA GLU A 35 10.56 7.78 0.69
C GLU A 35 9.63 6.59 0.43
N ALA A 36 8.33 6.86 0.28
CA ALA A 36 7.35 5.80 0.22
C ALA A 36 7.60 4.98 -1.05
N ASP A 37 7.68 3.66 -0.92
CA ASP A 37 7.80 2.77 -2.07
C ASP A 37 6.64 3.02 -3.04
N GLN A 38 6.97 3.22 -4.32
CA GLN A 38 5.97 3.41 -5.37
C GLN A 38 5.42 2.04 -5.81
N LEU A 39 4.12 1.87 -5.70
CA LEU A 39 3.39 0.71 -6.21
C LEU A 39 2.61 1.09 -7.47
N ASP A 40 3.03 0.57 -8.62
CA ASP A 40 2.27 0.69 -9.86
C ASP A 40 1.51 -0.61 -10.13
N ILE A 41 0.18 -0.56 -10.07
CA ILE A 41 -0.70 -1.70 -10.36
C ILE A 41 -1.05 -1.68 -11.85
N SER A 42 -1.01 -2.85 -12.51
CA SER A 42 -1.39 -2.95 -13.91
C SER A 42 -2.88 -2.65 -14.11
N ARG A 43 -3.23 -2.12 -15.29
CA ARG A 43 -4.62 -1.75 -15.61
C ARG A 43 -5.56 -2.95 -15.52
N GLU A 44 -5.07 -4.13 -15.89
CA GLU A 44 -5.81 -5.38 -15.86
C GLU A 44 -6.10 -5.81 -14.42
N ALA A 45 -5.12 -5.68 -13.53
CA ALA A 45 -5.29 -6.00 -12.11
C ALA A 45 -6.27 -5.03 -11.43
N ASP A 46 -6.20 -3.73 -11.74
CA ASP A 46 -7.16 -2.74 -11.23
C ASP A 46 -8.60 -3.04 -11.71
N MET A 47 -8.77 -3.41 -12.98
CA MET A 47 -10.08 -3.82 -13.50
C MET A 47 -10.59 -5.10 -12.85
N LEU A 48 -9.73 -6.10 -12.63
CA LEU A 48 -10.13 -7.35 -11.97
C LEU A 48 -10.51 -7.12 -10.51
N SER A 49 -9.79 -6.27 -9.77
CA SER A 49 -10.13 -5.91 -8.39
C SER A 49 -11.50 -5.24 -8.33
N ARG A 50 -11.78 -4.27 -9.21
CA ARG A 50 -13.09 -3.63 -9.29
C ARG A 50 -14.18 -4.59 -9.73
N ALA A 51 -13.90 -5.48 -10.69
CA ALA A 51 -14.85 -6.48 -11.13
C ALA A 51 -15.16 -7.49 -10.02
N ARG A 52 -14.18 -7.88 -9.20
CA ARG A 52 -14.41 -8.69 -8.00
C ARG A 52 -15.23 -7.92 -6.97
N GLU A 53 -14.96 -6.63 -6.78
CA GLU A 53 -15.73 -5.78 -5.88
C GLU A 53 -17.18 -5.62 -6.33
N THR A 54 -17.45 -5.47 -7.63
CA THR A 54 -18.82 -5.37 -8.16
C THR A 54 -19.54 -6.71 -8.24
N THR A 55 -18.85 -7.79 -8.64
CA THR A 55 -19.42 -9.15 -8.72
C THR A 55 -19.64 -9.75 -7.33
N ALA A 56 -18.77 -9.44 -6.36
CA ALA A 56 -19.03 -9.73 -4.96
C ALA A 56 -20.04 -8.73 -4.36
N GLY A 57 -20.11 -7.51 -4.88
CA GLY A 57 -20.94 -6.40 -4.37
C GLY A 57 -22.44 -6.61 -4.54
N GLU A 58 -22.89 -7.36 -5.54
CA GLU A 58 -24.31 -7.73 -5.70
C GLU A 58 -24.78 -8.72 -4.59
N SER A 59 -23.88 -9.23 -3.74
CA SER A 59 -24.18 -10.19 -2.66
C SER A 59 -23.47 -9.91 -1.32
N THR A 60 -22.70 -8.83 -1.23
CA THR A 60 -21.87 -8.53 -0.05
C THR A 60 -22.25 -7.20 0.59
N GLU A 61 -23.54 -7.01 0.86
CA GLU A 61 -23.87 -6.26 2.07
C GLU A 61 -23.21 -6.99 3.25
N ILE A 62 -22.48 -6.27 4.09
CA ILE A 62 -21.99 -6.83 5.35
C ILE A 62 -23.23 -7.35 6.08
N ARG A 63 -23.33 -8.67 6.24
CA ARG A 63 -24.43 -9.32 6.95
C ARG A 63 -24.27 -9.02 8.43
N GLN A 64 -24.70 -7.82 8.84
CA GLN A 64 -24.45 -7.27 10.16
C GLN A 64 -25.00 -8.20 11.26
N ASP A 65 -26.11 -8.88 10.98
CA ASP A 65 -26.68 -9.89 11.88
C ASP A 65 -25.71 -11.04 12.16
N LYS A 66 -25.06 -11.59 11.13
CA LYS A 66 -24.06 -12.66 11.30
C LYS A 66 -22.82 -12.15 12.02
N VAL A 67 -22.40 -10.92 11.74
CA VAL A 67 -21.26 -10.31 12.43
C VAL A 67 -21.57 -10.17 13.92
N ASN A 68 -22.78 -9.73 14.27
CA ASN A 68 -23.20 -9.56 15.66
C ASN A 68 -23.31 -10.89 16.39
N ASP A 69 -23.87 -11.93 15.76
CA ASP A 69 -23.94 -13.29 16.32
C ASP A 69 -22.54 -13.87 16.58
N ILE A 70 -21.64 -13.75 15.60
CA ILE A 70 -20.25 -14.21 15.77
C ILE A 70 -19.54 -13.44 16.89
N ARG A 71 -19.73 -12.12 16.98
CA ARG A 71 -19.17 -11.33 18.10
C ARG A 71 -19.68 -11.82 19.44
N ALA A 72 -20.97 -12.08 19.58
CA ALA A 72 -21.54 -12.61 20.81
C ALA A 72 -20.96 -13.98 21.18
N GLN A 73 -20.74 -14.87 20.20
CA GLN A 73 -20.09 -16.17 20.43
C GLN A 73 -18.62 -16.03 20.83
N LEU A 74 -17.91 -15.03 20.30
CA LEU A 74 -16.53 -14.73 20.68
C LEU A 74 -16.45 -14.20 22.12
N ASP A 75 -17.33 -13.26 22.48
CA ASP A 75 -17.41 -12.72 23.85
C ASP A 75 -17.79 -13.81 24.87
N ALA A 76 -18.63 -14.76 24.46
CA ALA A 76 -19.01 -15.93 25.26
C ALA A 76 -17.94 -17.04 25.29
N GLY A 77 -16.90 -16.94 24.45
CA GLY A 77 -15.86 -17.98 24.31
C GLY A 77 -16.35 -19.30 23.69
N THR A 78 -17.52 -19.32 23.04
CA THR A 78 -18.12 -20.51 22.42
C THR A 78 -17.89 -20.59 20.93
N TYR A 79 -17.25 -19.59 20.34
CA TYR A 79 -16.98 -19.56 18.91
C TYR A 79 -15.97 -20.63 18.49
N GLU A 80 -14.97 -20.91 19.32
CA GLU A 80 -13.89 -21.87 19.03
C GLU A 80 -14.35 -23.30 19.32
N THR A 81 -14.57 -24.07 18.27
CA THR A 81 -14.86 -25.51 18.37
C THR A 81 -13.79 -26.30 17.61
N PRO A 82 -13.51 -27.56 17.99
CA PRO A 82 -12.54 -28.40 17.28
C PRO A 82 -12.80 -28.46 15.77
N GLU A 83 -14.07 -28.57 15.37
CA GLU A 83 -14.46 -28.69 13.97
C GLU A 83 -14.17 -27.41 13.17
N LYS A 84 -14.37 -26.23 13.78
CA LYS A 84 -14.04 -24.95 13.15
C LYS A 84 -12.53 -24.75 13.03
N LEU A 85 -11.76 -25.21 14.02
CA LEU A 85 -10.30 -25.14 14.00
C LEU A 85 -9.72 -26.06 12.92
N ASP A 86 -10.18 -27.31 12.83
CA ASP A 86 -9.76 -28.24 11.78
C ASP A 86 -10.07 -27.70 10.39
N ALA A 87 -11.27 -27.15 10.19
CA ALA A 87 -11.66 -26.53 8.92
C ALA A 87 -10.81 -25.29 8.59
N ALA A 88 -10.45 -24.47 9.59
CA ALA A 88 -9.60 -23.30 9.39
C ALA A 88 -8.17 -23.70 9.01
N VAL A 89 -7.60 -24.71 9.69
CA VAL A 89 -6.27 -25.23 9.38
C VAL A 89 -6.23 -25.81 7.98
N ASN A 90 -7.21 -26.63 7.59
CA ASN A 90 -7.25 -27.20 6.25
C ASN A 90 -7.33 -26.12 5.17
N ARG A 91 -8.19 -25.10 5.32
CA ARG A 91 -8.26 -23.99 4.37
C ARG A 91 -6.97 -23.19 4.29
N LEU A 92 -6.28 -22.99 5.41
CA LEU A 92 -4.98 -22.31 5.43
C LEU A 92 -3.94 -23.10 4.64
N LEU A 93 -3.91 -24.43 4.79
CA LEU A 93 -2.99 -25.28 4.03
C LEU A 93 -3.33 -25.30 2.55
N ASP A 94 -4.62 -25.29 2.19
CA ASP A 94 -5.08 -25.18 0.80
C ASP A 94 -4.66 -23.85 0.14
N GLU A 95 -4.61 -22.75 0.91
CA GLU A 95 -4.18 -21.43 0.40
C GLU A 95 -2.66 -21.34 0.15
N LEU A 96 -1.88 -22.13 0.89
CA LEU A 96 -0.41 -22.14 0.79
C LEU A 96 0.13 -23.09 -0.29
N ALA A 97 -0.69 -24.03 -0.78
CA ALA A 97 -0.30 -25.03 -1.77
C ALA A 97 -0.41 -24.50 -3.21
#